data_AF-A0A5C5Z9K7-F1
#
_entry.id   AF-A0A5C5Z9K7-F1
#
_cell.length_a   1.000
_cell.length_b   1.000
_cell.length_c   1.000
_cell.angle_alpha   90.00
_cell.angle_beta   90.00
_cell.angle_gamma   90.00
#
_symmetry.space_group_name_H-M   'P 1'
#
loop_
_entity.id
_entity.type
_entity.pdbx_description
1 polymer ?
#
loop_
_entity_poly.entity_id
_entity_poly.type
_entity_poly.pdbx_seq_one_letter_code
_entity_poly.pdbx_strand_id
1 'polypeptide(L)'
;MTGKNRMGKNRKGTAKASRPWPLSKRSLSKNLLAILSFAKVAVVGVLVGASWTSIAVAESDVDSSANSFEAMDLIEAFKASSEGYSSDELIIRDDLREPFIARLAKRNAQAQQSEEAKNDHFERDALLALLQLRKSGKLSVRSTRRGQSVDESVYPIAEIAARVVTDRHRIGLDTMLADPVYRSELSQEAKKIDAEVDDYAVRKAVLGLRKRRALKPELVLRVADWGREIKTYSIEQLKGALDASEISTGPGVYLFRVSDGYLYVGEAKNLAERLTTHLTESDRESLAEFLSGDASGAVTVELHVFPRDSPASKVTVRRAYESELIRSRNPRFNVRP
;
A
#
# COMPACT_ATOMS: atom_id res chain seq x y z
N MET A 1 -39.89 55.36 -41.96
CA MET A 1 -39.42 54.00 -42.26
C MET A 1 -38.83 53.40 -40.98
N THR A 2 -39.62 52.62 -40.23
CA THR A 2 -39.13 51.76 -39.12
C THR A 2 -40.23 50.74 -38.83
N GLY A 3 -40.03 49.53 -39.37
CA GLY A 3 -40.98 48.41 -39.27
C GLY A 3 -40.77 47.59 -38.01
N LYS A 4 -41.87 47.38 -37.27
CA LYS A 4 -42.00 46.43 -36.15
C LYS A 4 -41.88 45.00 -36.67
N ASN A 5 -41.05 44.17 -36.04
CA ASN A 5 -41.08 42.72 -36.22
C ASN A 5 -41.58 42.01 -34.95
N ARG A 6 -42.69 41.30 -35.12
CA ARG A 6 -43.25 40.27 -34.23
C ARG A 6 -42.66 38.91 -34.63
N MET A 7 -42.34 38.07 -33.65
CA MET A 7 -42.42 36.59 -33.64
C MET A 7 -41.56 36.10 -32.47
N GLY A 8 -41.87 35.07 -31.70
CA GLY A 8 -42.96 34.10 -31.69
C GLY A 8 -42.68 33.19 -30.49
N LYS A 9 -43.70 32.95 -29.64
CA LYS A 9 -43.63 32.02 -28.51
C LYS A 9 -43.56 30.60 -29.06
N ASN A 10 -42.59 29.80 -28.63
CA ASN A 10 -42.58 28.37 -28.91
C ASN A 10 -42.80 27.54 -27.64
N ARG A 11 -43.65 26.52 -27.80
CA ARG A 11 -44.26 25.69 -26.76
C ARG A 11 -43.37 24.49 -26.38
N LYS A 12 -43.47 24.13 -25.10
CA LYS A 12 -43.48 22.78 -24.48
C LYS A 12 -42.88 21.61 -25.27
N GLY A 13 -41.87 20.98 -24.67
CA GLY A 13 -41.48 19.59 -24.93
C GLY A 13 -41.02 18.90 -23.64
N THR A 14 -41.95 18.35 -22.88
CA THR A 14 -41.67 17.44 -21.74
C THR A 14 -41.48 16.02 -22.27
N ALA A 15 -40.25 15.51 -22.25
CA ALA A 15 -39.98 14.10 -22.53
C ALA A 15 -39.68 13.36 -21.22
N LYS A 16 -40.66 12.55 -20.80
CA LYS A 16 -40.53 11.49 -19.78
C LYS A 16 -39.57 10.42 -20.31
N ALA A 17 -38.48 10.15 -19.60
CA ALA A 17 -37.66 8.96 -19.77
C ALA A 17 -37.84 8.06 -18.54
N SER A 18 -38.70 7.05 -18.65
CA SER A 18 -38.80 5.96 -17.69
C SER A 18 -39.00 4.65 -18.47
N ARG A 19 -37.91 3.90 -18.65
CA ARG A 19 -37.98 2.49 -19.07
C ARG A 19 -37.47 1.61 -17.93
N PRO A 20 -38.28 0.65 -17.47
CA PRO A 20 -37.88 -0.32 -16.46
C PRO A 20 -37.02 -1.43 -17.07
N TRP A 21 -36.00 -1.86 -16.34
CA TRP A 21 -35.23 -3.07 -16.64
C TRP A 21 -36.05 -4.31 -16.27
N PRO A 22 -36.20 -5.32 -17.16
CA PRO A 22 -36.77 -6.60 -16.78
C PRO A 22 -35.66 -7.53 -16.25
N LEU A 23 -35.77 -7.90 -14.97
CA LEU A 23 -35.03 -9.03 -14.39
C LEU A 23 -35.63 -10.34 -14.90
N SER A 24 -35.00 -10.98 -15.87
CA SER A 24 -35.36 -12.35 -16.28
C SER A 24 -34.68 -13.36 -15.36
N LYS A 25 -35.48 -14.04 -14.52
CA LYS A 25 -35.10 -15.30 -13.87
C LYS A 25 -35.18 -16.44 -14.91
N ARG A 26 -34.06 -17.12 -15.15
CA ARG A 26 -34.00 -18.48 -15.73
C ARG A 26 -32.99 -19.24 -14.87
N SER A 27 -33.42 -20.18 -14.04
CA SER A 27 -33.72 -21.58 -14.40
C SER A 27 -32.59 -22.20 -15.21
N LEU A 28 -31.62 -22.81 -14.51
CA LEU A 28 -30.68 -23.76 -15.09
C LEU A 28 -30.85 -25.08 -14.35
N SER A 29 -31.57 -25.97 -15.01
CA SER A 29 -31.68 -27.39 -14.73
C SER A 29 -30.40 -28.12 -15.13
N LYS A 30 -29.99 -29.05 -14.26
CA LYS A 30 -29.56 -30.43 -14.54
C LYS A 30 -28.99 -30.71 -15.94
N ASN A 31 -27.70 -31.03 -16.00
CA ASN A 31 -27.12 -32.26 -16.59
C ASN A 31 -25.65 -32.03 -16.94
N LEU A 32 -24.73 -32.63 -16.18
CA LEU A 32 -23.47 -33.12 -16.73
C LEU A 32 -22.91 -34.19 -15.79
N LEU A 33 -23.37 -35.40 -16.06
CA LEU A 33 -22.76 -36.65 -15.64
C LEU A 33 -21.83 -37.11 -16.78
N ALA A 34 -20.76 -37.82 -16.40
CA ALA A 34 -19.80 -38.52 -17.24
C ALA A 34 -18.71 -37.67 -17.93
N ILE A 35 -17.52 -37.68 -17.35
CA ILE A 35 -16.35 -38.45 -17.81
C ILE A 35 -15.27 -38.27 -16.73
N LEU A 36 -14.85 -39.37 -16.10
CA LEU A 36 -13.48 -39.62 -15.61
C LEU A 36 -13.48 -40.96 -14.85
N SER A 37 -13.11 -42.02 -15.56
CA SER A 37 -12.61 -43.25 -14.96
C SER A 37 -11.09 -43.33 -15.14
N PHE A 38 -10.46 -44.08 -14.24
CA PHE A 38 -9.04 -44.47 -14.17
C PHE A 38 -8.06 -43.53 -13.46
N ALA A 39 -7.94 -43.73 -12.15
CA ALA A 39 -6.70 -44.24 -11.54
C ALA A 39 -6.97 -44.69 -10.10
N LYS A 40 -7.07 -46.00 -9.89
CA LYS A 40 -7.03 -46.61 -8.55
C LYS A 40 -5.56 -46.77 -8.18
N VAL A 41 -5.05 -45.94 -7.27
CA VAL A 41 -3.84 -46.23 -6.50
C VAL A 41 -4.29 -46.50 -5.07
N ALA A 42 -4.00 -47.71 -4.61
CA ALA A 42 -4.28 -48.17 -3.26
C ALA A 42 -3.45 -47.35 -2.26
N VAL A 43 -4.12 -46.60 -1.39
CA VAL A 43 -3.52 -46.01 -0.20
C VAL A 43 -3.78 -46.96 0.96
N VAL A 44 -2.71 -47.67 1.35
CA VAL A 44 -2.61 -48.39 2.61
C VAL A 44 -2.70 -47.35 3.73
N GLY A 45 -3.67 -47.55 4.62
CA GLY A 45 -3.90 -46.67 5.76
C GLY A 45 -2.75 -46.72 6.75
N VAL A 46 -2.13 -45.56 6.96
CA VAL A 46 -1.40 -45.25 8.19
C VAL A 46 -2.22 -44.19 8.91
N LEU A 47 -2.87 -44.62 10.00
CA LEU A 47 -3.45 -43.77 11.03
C LEU A 47 -2.30 -43.01 11.70
N VAL A 48 -2.06 -41.76 11.29
CA VAL A 48 -1.33 -40.78 12.09
C VAL A 48 -2.37 -39.76 12.56
N GLY A 49 -2.59 -39.72 13.87
CA GLY A 49 -3.45 -38.74 14.50
C GLY A 49 -2.99 -37.34 14.16
N ALA A 50 -3.84 -36.60 13.45
CA ALA A 50 -3.66 -35.18 13.22
C ALA A 50 -3.97 -34.44 14.54
N SER A 51 -2.94 -34.17 15.33
CA SER A 51 -2.96 -33.03 16.23
C SER A 51 -3.08 -31.78 15.36
N TRP A 52 -4.18 -31.05 15.54
CA TRP A 52 -4.34 -29.73 14.97
C TRP A 52 -3.37 -28.80 15.71
N THR A 53 -2.13 -28.72 15.24
CA THR A 53 -1.26 -27.62 15.63
C THR A 53 -1.76 -26.39 14.88
N SER A 54 -2.51 -25.57 15.60
CA SER A 54 -2.67 -24.16 15.25
C SER A 54 -1.28 -23.61 14.93
N ILE A 55 -1.04 -23.25 13.68
CA ILE A 55 0.12 -22.45 13.30
C ILE A 55 -0.14 -21.08 13.93
N ALA A 56 0.35 -20.92 15.16
CA ALA A 56 0.56 -19.62 15.76
C ALA A 56 1.51 -18.89 14.82
N VAL A 57 0.98 -17.88 14.12
CA VAL A 57 1.83 -16.85 13.53
C VAL A 57 2.65 -16.30 14.69
N ALA A 58 3.96 -16.48 14.62
CA ALA A 58 4.88 -15.80 15.53
C ALA A 58 4.69 -14.30 15.30
N GLU A 59 3.83 -13.70 16.11
CA GLU A 59 3.88 -12.29 16.44
C GLU A 59 5.30 -12.10 16.97
N SER A 60 6.16 -11.48 16.16
CA SER A 60 7.48 -11.09 16.61
C SER A 60 7.32 -10.34 17.92
N ASP A 61 7.98 -10.82 18.98
CA ASP A 61 8.13 -10.14 20.27
C ASP A 61 8.78 -8.77 20.04
N VAL A 62 7.96 -7.81 19.64
CA VAL A 62 8.26 -6.39 19.75
C VAL A 62 8.04 -6.08 21.21
N ASP A 63 9.17 -5.95 21.91
CA ASP A 63 9.35 -5.44 23.26
C ASP A 63 8.07 -4.80 23.86
N SER A 64 7.44 -5.50 24.79
CA SER A 64 6.14 -5.17 25.37
C SER A 64 6.23 -4.05 26.41
N SER A 65 7.02 -3.02 26.15
CA SER A 65 6.98 -1.73 26.84
C SER A 65 5.97 -0.79 26.17
N ALA A 66 4.85 -1.33 25.69
CA ALA A 66 3.79 -0.54 25.09
C ALA A 66 3.28 0.46 26.14
N ASN A 67 3.41 1.75 25.84
CA ASN A 67 2.91 2.79 26.73
C ASN A 67 1.40 2.57 26.92
N SER A 68 0.99 2.26 28.15
CA SER A 68 -0.42 2.05 28.45
C SER A 68 -1.08 3.41 28.72
N PHE A 69 -2.01 3.81 27.87
CA PHE A 69 -2.75 5.04 28.03
C PHE A 69 -4.12 4.77 28.65
N GLU A 70 -4.52 5.57 29.64
CA GLU A 70 -5.90 5.56 30.09
C GLU A 70 -6.84 6.09 29.00
N ALA A 71 -7.96 5.41 28.80
CA ALA A 71 -8.90 5.76 27.73
C ALA A 71 -9.45 7.19 27.88
N MET A 72 -9.67 7.63 29.12
CA MET A 72 -10.17 8.98 29.40
C MET A 72 -9.14 10.06 29.02
N ASP A 73 -7.85 9.82 29.24
CA ASP A 73 -6.80 10.75 28.86
C ASP A 73 -6.73 10.94 27.33
N LEU A 74 -6.81 9.85 26.58
CA LEU A 74 -6.86 9.89 25.12
C LEU A 74 -8.08 10.66 24.61
N ILE A 75 -9.26 10.43 25.20
CA ILE A 75 -10.51 11.10 24.80
C ILE A 75 -10.43 12.61 25.09
N GLU A 76 -9.92 12.99 26.27
CA GLU A 76 -9.80 14.40 26.65
C GLU A 76 -8.74 15.13 25.82
N ALA A 77 -7.59 14.50 25.59
CA ALA A 77 -6.56 15.04 24.70
C ALA A 77 -7.12 15.23 23.28
N PHE A 78 -7.80 14.21 22.74
CA PHE A 78 -8.43 14.28 21.42
C PHE A 78 -9.50 15.38 21.34
N LYS A 79 -10.37 15.50 22.35
CA LYS A 79 -11.40 16.55 22.41
C LYS A 79 -10.77 17.94 22.38
N ALA A 80 -9.62 18.12 23.03
CA ALA A 80 -8.93 19.40 23.13
C ALA A 80 -8.08 19.76 21.89
N SER A 81 -7.66 18.79 21.09
CA SER A 81 -6.75 19.02 19.94
C SER A 81 -7.39 18.76 18.57
N SER A 82 -8.51 18.04 18.48
CA SER A 82 -9.09 17.63 17.20
C SER A 82 -9.66 18.79 16.38
N GLU A 83 -9.97 19.93 17.00
CA GLU A 83 -10.64 21.08 16.36
C GLU A 83 -11.92 20.71 15.59
N GLY A 84 -12.60 19.64 16.00
CA GLY A 84 -13.78 19.11 15.32
C GLY A 84 -13.49 18.18 14.14
N TYR A 85 -12.23 17.93 13.80
CA TYR A 85 -11.86 16.92 12.82
C TYR A 85 -11.91 15.49 13.40
N SER A 86 -11.90 14.49 12.52
CA SER A 86 -11.91 13.08 12.95
C SER A 86 -10.54 12.61 13.45
N SER A 87 -10.50 11.48 14.18
CA SER A 87 -9.23 10.84 14.56
C SER A 87 -8.34 10.51 13.36
N ASP A 88 -8.95 10.16 12.22
CA ASP A 88 -8.20 9.91 10.97
C ASP A 88 -7.48 11.17 10.47
N GLU A 89 -8.08 12.36 10.63
CA GLU A 89 -7.43 13.63 10.26
C GLU A 89 -6.32 13.99 11.23
N LEU A 90 -6.54 13.80 12.53
CA LEU A 90 -5.54 14.10 13.54
C LEU A 90 -4.25 13.29 13.33
N ILE A 91 -4.35 12.05 12.86
CA ILE A 91 -3.17 11.21 12.59
C ILE A 91 -2.33 11.74 11.43
N ILE A 92 -2.98 12.23 10.37
CA ILE A 92 -2.28 12.65 9.14
C ILE A 92 -1.88 14.13 9.14
N ARG A 93 -2.42 14.94 10.05
CA ARG A 93 -2.18 16.38 10.14
C ARG A 93 -1.27 16.72 11.30
N ASP A 94 -0.12 17.31 11.00
CA ASP A 94 0.89 17.65 12.01
C ASP A 94 0.37 18.70 12.99
N ASP A 95 -0.38 19.69 12.49
CA ASP A 95 -0.97 20.77 13.29
C ASP A 95 -2.01 20.28 14.31
N LEU A 96 -2.67 19.14 14.07
CA LEU A 96 -3.60 18.52 15.01
C LEU A 96 -2.90 17.49 15.93
N ARG A 97 -1.87 16.82 15.40
CA ARG A 97 -1.14 15.74 16.07
C ARG A 97 -0.20 16.27 17.14
N GLU A 98 0.55 17.32 16.86
CA GLU A 98 1.52 17.87 17.80
C GLU A 98 0.85 18.33 19.11
N PRO A 99 -0.26 19.10 19.10
CA PRO A 99 -0.96 19.46 20.34
C PRO A 99 -1.55 18.25 21.07
N PHE A 100 -1.98 17.22 20.35
CA PHE A 100 -2.48 15.97 20.93
C PHE A 100 -1.38 15.25 21.74
N ILE A 101 -0.23 15.02 21.10
CA ILE A 101 0.91 14.34 21.72
C ILE A 101 1.49 15.17 22.87
N ALA A 102 1.61 16.50 22.70
CA ALA A 102 2.09 17.37 23.77
C ALA A 102 1.21 17.33 25.02
N ARG A 103 -0.12 17.23 24.87
CA ARG A 103 -1.05 17.10 26.00
C ARG A 103 -0.90 15.78 26.73
N LEU A 104 -0.79 14.67 25.99
CA LEU A 104 -0.59 13.35 26.58
C LEU A 104 0.76 13.26 27.30
N ALA A 105 1.83 13.75 26.68
CA ALA A 105 3.16 13.76 27.28
C ALA A 105 3.19 14.57 28.59
N LYS A 106 2.50 15.72 28.64
CA LYS A 106 2.41 16.53 29.87
C LYS A 106 1.71 15.78 31.00
N ARG A 107 0.62 15.06 30.71
CA ARG A 107 -0.07 14.24 31.72
C ARG A 107 0.78 13.06 32.18
N ASN A 108 1.45 12.38 31.25
CA ASN A 108 2.29 11.25 31.59
C ASN A 108 3.47 11.65 32.48
N ALA A 109 4.14 12.77 32.17
CA ALA A 109 5.22 13.32 32.99
C ALA A 109 4.75 13.66 34.42
N GLN A 110 3.51 14.13 34.58
CA GLN A 110 2.92 14.40 35.90
C GLN A 110 2.58 13.12 36.67
N ALA A 111 2.21 12.04 35.98
CA ALA A 111 1.79 10.78 36.59
C ALA A 111 2.97 9.85 36.92
N GLN A 112 3.98 9.76 36.06
CA GLN A 112 5.01 8.71 36.12
C GLN A 112 6.36 9.16 36.69
N GLN A 113 6.58 10.45 36.99
CA GLN A 113 7.88 11.00 37.43
C GLN A 113 9.08 10.57 36.54
N SER A 114 8.83 10.13 35.30
CA SER A 114 9.84 9.72 34.32
C SER A 114 9.97 10.79 33.25
N GLU A 115 11.21 11.21 32.97
CA GLU A 115 11.58 12.10 31.87
C GLU A 115 11.65 11.38 30.51
N GLU A 116 11.02 10.22 30.35
CA GLU A 116 10.82 9.58 29.03
C GLU A 116 9.82 10.40 28.20
N ALA A 117 10.30 11.57 27.83
CA ALA A 117 9.63 12.64 27.14
C ALA A 117 9.67 12.32 25.65
N LYS A 118 8.49 12.08 25.07
CA LYS A 118 8.24 12.13 23.62
C LYS A 118 9.28 11.37 22.78
N ASN A 119 9.48 10.08 23.04
CA ASN A 119 10.14 9.24 22.06
C ASN A 119 9.16 8.86 20.94
N ASP A 120 9.68 8.42 19.79
CA ASP A 120 8.87 8.02 18.63
C ASP A 120 7.87 6.90 18.97
N HIS A 121 8.25 6.01 19.89
CA HIS A 121 7.39 4.95 20.39
C HIS A 121 6.16 5.48 21.15
N PHE A 122 6.31 6.52 21.96
CA PHE A 122 5.20 7.14 22.69
C PHE A 122 4.16 7.70 21.73
N GLU A 123 4.59 8.42 20.69
CA GLU A 123 3.68 8.97 19.69
C GLU A 123 2.96 7.86 18.93
N ARG A 124 3.69 6.85 18.46
CA ARG A 124 3.14 5.67 17.80
C ARG A 124 2.05 5.01 18.66
N ASP A 125 2.38 4.70 19.92
CA ASP A 125 1.48 3.97 20.82
C ASP A 125 0.23 4.80 21.14
N ALA A 126 0.37 6.11 21.36
CA ALA A 126 -0.75 7.02 21.62
C ALA A 126 -1.75 7.06 20.46
N LEU A 127 -1.24 7.18 19.23
CA LEU A 127 -2.06 7.26 18.02
C LEU A 127 -2.72 5.91 17.69
N LEU A 128 -2.01 4.79 17.89
CA LEU A 128 -2.60 3.46 17.76
C LEU A 128 -3.68 3.20 18.80
N ALA A 129 -3.47 3.60 20.05
CA ALA A 129 -4.48 3.49 21.11
C ALA A 129 -5.73 4.34 20.78
N LEU A 130 -5.55 5.57 20.26
CA LEU A 130 -6.65 6.40 19.78
C LEU A 130 -7.44 5.71 18.65
N LEU A 131 -6.76 5.08 17.69
CA LEU A 131 -7.41 4.31 16.63
C LEU A 131 -8.19 3.11 17.18
N GLN A 132 -7.67 2.41 18.18
CA GLN A 132 -8.36 1.29 18.84
C GLN A 132 -9.62 1.76 19.57
N LEU A 133 -9.57 2.89 20.30
CA LEU A 133 -10.76 3.49 20.93
C LEU A 133 -11.83 3.85 19.90
N ARG A 134 -11.42 4.39 18.75
CA ARG A 134 -12.34 4.68 17.65
C ARG A 134 -12.95 3.40 17.06
N LYS A 135 -12.14 2.37 16.76
CA LYS A 135 -12.59 1.09 16.20
C LYS A 135 -13.56 0.35 17.13
N SER A 136 -13.36 0.46 18.44
CA SER A 136 -14.23 -0.13 19.45
C SER A 136 -15.48 0.71 19.76
N GLY A 137 -15.65 1.87 19.13
CA GLY A 137 -16.80 2.76 19.37
C GLY A 137 -16.77 3.52 20.70
N LYS A 138 -15.64 3.46 21.44
CA LYS A 138 -15.47 4.13 22.74
C LYS A 138 -15.08 5.61 22.61
N LEU A 139 -14.63 6.03 21.43
CA LEU A 139 -14.37 7.44 21.13
C LEU A 139 -15.70 8.20 20.88
N SER A 140 -16.25 8.80 21.93
CA SER A 140 -17.58 9.46 21.91
C SER A 140 -17.58 10.87 21.30
N VAL A 141 -16.42 11.40 20.88
CA VAL A 141 -16.29 12.75 20.34
C VAL A 141 -16.75 12.80 18.89
N ARG A 142 -17.81 13.57 18.62
CA ARG A 142 -18.36 13.76 17.27
C ARG A 142 -17.47 14.68 16.43
N SER A 143 -17.16 14.27 15.20
CA SER A 143 -16.54 15.16 14.21
C SER A 143 -17.57 16.12 13.60
N THR A 144 -17.20 17.39 13.52
CA THR A 144 -18.00 18.48 12.94
C THR A 144 -17.38 19.05 11.66
N ARG A 145 -16.10 18.78 11.40
CA ARG A 145 -15.35 19.21 10.21
C ARG A 145 -14.94 18.02 9.35
N ARG A 146 -14.81 18.27 8.06
CA ARG A 146 -14.26 17.33 7.07
C ARG A 146 -12.89 17.83 6.63
N GLY A 147 -11.94 16.92 6.46
CA GLY A 147 -10.65 17.25 5.85
C GLY A 147 -10.79 17.60 4.38
N GLN A 148 -9.70 18.15 3.83
CA GLN A 148 -9.64 18.52 2.42
C GLN A 148 -9.67 17.27 1.52
N SER A 149 -10.21 17.43 0.32
CA SER A 149 -10.08 16.43 -0.74
C SER A 149 -8.66 16.46 -1.29
N VAL A 150 -8.16 15.30 -1.71
CA VAL A 150 -6.86 15.15 -2.37
C VAL A 150 -7.10 14.96 -3.85
N ASP A 151 -6.19 15.47 -4.67
CA ASP A 151 -6.18 15.21 -6.11
C ASP A 151 -6.02 13.70 -6.39
N GLU A 152 -6.74 13.20 -7.39
CA GLU A 152 -6.66 11.79 -7.79
C GLU A 152 -5.26 11.42 -8.29
N SER A 153 -4.49 12.39 -8.83
CA SER A 153 -3.11 12.20 -9.28
C SER A 153 -2.14 11.76 -8.17
N VAL A 154 -2.45 12.03 -6.90
CA VAL A 154 -1.59 11.67 -5.77
C VAL A 154 -1.74 10.19 -5.38
N TYR A 155 -2.85 9.53 -5.75
CA TYR A 155 -3.11 8.16 -5.31
C TYR A 155 -2.10 7.13 -5.82
N PRO A 156 -1.69 7.13 -7.10
CA PRO A 156 -0.65 6.23 -7.57
C PRO A 156 0.69 6.43 -6.83
N ILE A 157 1.11 7.68 -6.61
CA ILE A 157 2.33 8.02 -5.85
C ILE A 157 2.22 7.46 -4.42
N ALA A 158 1.10 7.74 -3.74
CA ALA A 158 0.86 7.28 -2.38
C ALA A 158 0.78 5.75 -2.27
N GLU A 159 0.19 5.07 -3.26
CA GLU A 159 0.13 3.61 -3.32
C GLU A 159 1.54 3.02 -3.44
N ILE A 160 2.34 3.54 -4.37
CA ILE A 160 3.71 3.08 -4.58
C ILE A 160 4.54 3.27 -3.30
N ALA A 161 4.54 4.48 -2.74
CA ALA A 161 5.32 4.79 -1.55
C ALA A 161 4.89 3.94 -0.34
N ALA A 162 3.58 3.79 -0.12
CA ALA A 162 3.06 2.94 0.96
C ALA A 162 3.50 1.49 0.81
N ARG A 163 3.46 0.94 -0.42
CA ARG A 163 3.87 -0.44 -0.68
C ARG A 163 5.33 -0.67 -0.38
N VAL A 164 6.22 0.24 -0.78
CA VAL A 164 7.65 0.17 -0.46
C VAL A 164 7.86 0.09 1.05
N VAL A 165 7.25 0.99 1.82
CA VAL A 165 7.40 1.05 3.28
C VAL A 165 6.82 -0.20 3.94
N THR A 166 5.62 -0.64 3.53
CA THR A 166 5.02 -1.86 4.08
C THR A 166 5.78 -3.12 3.71
N ASP A 167 6.36 -3.19 2.52
CA ASP A 167 7.12 -4.36 2.07
C ASP A 167 8.48 -4.45 2.75
N ARG A 168 9.11 -3.30 3.03
CA ARG A 168 10.40 -3.17 3.71
C ARG A 168 10.30 -3.51 5.19
N HIS A 169 9.31 -2.95 5.89
CA HIS A 169 9.18 -3.07 7.35
C HIS A 169 8.13 -4.06 7.83
N ARG A 170 7.28 -4.56 6.92
CA ARG A 170 6.20 -5.53 7.23
C ARG A 170 5.19 -5.04 8.24
N ILE A 171 4.94 -3.74 8.21
CA ILE A 171 3.98 -3.08 9.10
C ILE A 171 2.62 -2.90 8.41
N GLY A 172 1.57 -2.76 9.22
CA GLY A 172 0.26 -2.34 8.73
C GLY A 172 0.20 -0.83 8.47
N LEU A 173 -0.76 -0.41 7.64
CA LEU A 173 -0.97 1.01 7.31
C LEU A 173 -1.31 1.89 8.52
N ASP A 174 -1.95 1.33 9.54
CA ASP A 174 -2.25 2.05 10.78
C ASP A 174 -0.96 2.37 11.54
N THR A 175 -0.02 1.41 11.63
CA THR A 175 1.30 1.62 12.22
C THR A 175 2.14 2.59 11.40
N MET A 176 2.17 2.43 10.08
CA MET A 176 2.90 3.33 9.18
C MET A 176 2.47 4.80 9.34
N LEU A 177 1.17 5.05 9.52
CA LEU A 177 0.64 6.40 9.73
C LEU A 177 0.74 6.88 11.19
N ALA A 178 0.85 5.99 12.16
CA ALA A 178 0.97 6.34 13.58
C ALA A 178 2.43 6.59 14.00
N ASP A 179 3.39 5.89 13.42
CA ASP A 179 4.80 5.99 13.77
C ASP A 179 5.48 7.15 13.02
N PRO A 180 6.14 8.10 13.71
CA PRO A 180 6.83 9.21 13.05
C PRO A 180 7.96 8.78 12.10
N VAL A 181 8.66 7.69 12.41
CA VAL A 181 9.75 7.18 11.57
C VAL A 181 9.20 6.71 10.22
N TYR A 182 8.18 5.86 10.24
CA TYR A 182 7.57 5.33 9.01
C TYR A 182 6.76 6.37 8.24
N ARG A 183 6.19 7.38 8.91
CA ARG A 183 5.58 8.53 8.22
C ARG A 183 6.62 9.36 7.46
N SER A 184 7.76 9.64 8.08
CA SER A 184 8.86 10.37 7.44
C SER A 184 9.37 9.59 6.23
N GLU A 185 9.54 8.28 6.37
CA GLU A 185 9.96 7.42 5.27
C GLU A 185 8.91 7.35 4.14
N LEU A 186 7.61 7.29 4.46
CA LEU A 186 6.55 7.40 3.46
C LEU A 186 6.67 8.69 2.64
N SER A 187 6.89 9.84 3.29
CA SER A 187 7.10 11.11 2.61
C SER A 187 8.36 11.08 1.74
N GLN A 188 9.46 10.50 2.23
CA GLN A 188 10.70 10.39 1.46
C GLN A 188 10.54 9.51 0.22
N GLU A 189 9.88 8.35 0.34
CA GLU A 189 9.62 7.46 -0.81
C GLU A 189 8.68 8.10 -1.83
N ALA A 190 7.69 8.89 -1.38
CA ALA A 190 6.84 9.68 -2.28
C ALA A 190 7.66 10.75 -3.02
N LYS A 191 8.56 11.45 -2.32
CA LYS A 191 9.42 12.51 -2.90
C LYS A 191 10.44 12.00 -3.91
N LYS A 192 10.81 10.72 -3.86
CA LYS A 192 11.63 10.08 -4.91
C LYS A 192 10.87 9.94 -6.24
N ILE A 193 9.54 9.97 -6.21
CA ILE A 193 8.66 9.85 -7.38
C ILE A 193 8.27 11.25 -7.88
N ASP A 194 7.86 12.11 -6.96
CA ASP A 194 7.52 13.50 -7.22
C ASP A 194 8.02 14.37 -6.05
N ALA A 195 9.05 15.17 -6.31
CA ALA A 195 9.71 15.98 -5.28
C ALA A 195 8.80 17.05 -4.66
N GLU A 196 7.78 17.50 -5.39
CA GLU A 196 6.88 18.59 -4.99
C GLU A 196 5.58 18.07 -4.34
N VAL A 197 5.44 16.75 -4.17
CA VAL A 197 4.22 16.17 -3.60
C VAL A 197 4.05 16.57 -2.12
N ASP A 198 2.83 17.02 -1.78
CA ASP A 198 2.48 17.41 -0.41
C ASP A 198 2.35 16.19 0.52
N ASP A 199 3.07 16.22 1.64
CA ASP A 199 3.09 15.15 2.65
C ASP A 199 1.68 14.89 3.24
N TYR A 200 0.85 15.91 3.42
CA TYR A 200 -0.53 15.71 3.90
C TYR A 200 -1.37 14.98 2.86
N ALA A 201 -1.29 15.39 1.59
CA ALA A 201 -1.97 14.75 0.47
C ALA A 201 -1.59 13.27 0.34
N VAL A 202 -0.31 12.92 0.45
CA VAL A 202 0.17 11.52 0.43
C VAL A 202 -0.47 10.72 1.57
N ARG A 203 -0.33 11.17 2.82
CA ARG A 203 -0.87 10.47 4.00
C ARG A 203 -2.39 10.31 3.92
N LYS A 204 -3.08 11.33 3.42
CA LYS A 204 -4.53 11.34 3.20
C LYS A 204 -4.95 10.35 2.10
N ALA A 205 -4.20 10.27 0.99
CA ALA A 205 -4.43 9.29 -0.08
C ALA A 205 -4.21 7.86 0.43
N VAL A 206 -3.18 7.60 1.24
CA VAL A 206 -2.95 6.30 1.91
C VAL A 206 -4.16 5.88 2.76
N LEU A 207 -4.73 6.79 3.56
CA LEU A 207 -5.97 6.48 4.29
C LEU A 207 -7.13 6.14 3.37
N GLY A 208 -7.25 6.81 2.22
CA GLY A 208 -8.23 6.48 1.19
C GLY A 208 -8.03 5.07 0.63
N LEU A 209 -6.80 4.73 0.26
CA LEU A 209 -6.42 3.40 -0.23
C LEU A 209 -6.71 2.30 0.79
N ARG A 210 -6.39 2.54 2.07
CA ARG A 210 -6.74 1.66 3.19
C ARG A 210 -8.24 1.41 3.26
N LYS A 211 -9.04 2.47 3.24
CA LYS A 211 -10.52 2.38 3.34
C LYS A 211 -11.13 1.61 2.16
N ARG A 212 -10.57 1.77 0.96
CA ARG A 212 -10.94 1.00 -0.25
C ARG A 212 -10.36 -0.42 -0.28
N ARG A 213 -9.48 -0.77 0.66
CA ARG A 213 -8.73 -2.04 0.70
C ARG A 213 -7.95 -2.28 -0.61
N ALA A 214 -7.35 -1.23 -1.16
CA ALA A 214 -6.51 -1.30 -2.36
C ALA A 214 -5.12 -1.90 -2.07
N LEU A 215 -4.60 -1.63 -0.86
CA LEU A 215 -3.29 -2.09 -0.38
C LEU A 215 -3.41 -3.43 0.36
N LYS A 216 -3.94 -4.46 -0.32
CA LYS A 216 -3.99 -5.82 0.27
C LYS A 216 -2.58 -6.43 0.26
N PRO A 217 -2.13 -7.02 1.39
CA PRO A 217 -0.88 -7.75 1.40
C PRO A 217 -0.90 -8.89 0.38
N GLU A 218 0.13 -8.97 -0.45
CA GLU A 218 0.34 -10.06 -1.40
C GLU A 218 0.37 -11.40 -0.65
N LEU A 219 -0.27 -12.44 -1.21
CA LEU A 219 -0.42 -13.72 -0.51
C LEU A 219 0.93 -14.40 -0.27
N VAL A 220 1.81 -14.34 -1.26
CA VAL A 220 3.15 -14.94 -1.17
C VAL A 220 3.98 -14.28 -0.06
N LEU A 221 3.78 -12.98 0.17
CA LEU A 221 4.46 -12.27 1.26
C LEU A 221 4.02 -12.70 2.66
N ARG A 222 2.80 -13.24 2.79
CA ARG A 222 2.28 -13.73 4.07
C ARG A 222 2.79 -15.11 4.45
N VAL A 223 3.21 -15.90 3.47
CA VAL A 223 3.52 -17.32 3.68
C VAL A 223 4.99 -17.53 4.05
N ALA A 224 5.89 -16.60 3.68
CA ALA A 224 7.28 -16.74 4.04
C ALA A 224 8.06 -15.42 4.07
N ASP A 225 8.73 -15.20 5.20
CA ASP A 225 9.87 -14.30 5.31
C ASP A 225 11.07 -14.92 4.57
N TRP A 226 11.41 -14.40 3.40
CA TRP A 226 12.59 -14.84 2.64
C TRP A 226 13.84 -14.01 2.93
N GLY A 227 13.84 -13.17 3.97
CA GLY A 227 14.97 -12.29 4.29
C GLY A 227 15.30 -11.33 3.16
N ARG A 228 14.30 -10.92 2.37
CA ARG A 228 14.53 -10.04 1.21
C ARG A 228 14.94 -8.64 1.64
N GLU A 229 15.84 -8.05 0.88
CA GLU A 229 16.21 -6.64 0.99
C GLU A 229 15.53 -5.85 -0.13
N ILE A 230 14.93 -4.71 0.18
CA ILE A 230 14.26 -3.84 -0.81
C ILE A 230 15.03 -2.54 -0.96
N LYS A 231 15.56 -2.32 -2.17
CA LYS A 231 16.30 -1.10 -2.55
C LYS A 231 15.53 -0.34 -3.62
N THR A 232 15.71 0.98 -3.67
CA THR A 232 15.06 1.85 -4.66
C THR A 232 16.09 2.81 -5.23
N TYR A 233 16.11 2.92 -6.55
CA TYR A 233 17.06 3.73 -7.31
C TYR A 233 16.32 4.60 -8.34
N SER A 234 16.83 5.80 -8.61
CA SER A 234 16.59 6.43 -9.92
C SER A 234 17.36 5.67 -11.02
N ILE A 235 17.03 5.90 -12.29
CA ILE A 235 17.79 5.30 -13.41
C ILE A 235 19.28 5.67 -13.35
N GLU A 236 19.60 6.92 -13.01
CA GLU A 236 20.98 7.39 -12.90
C GLU A 236 21.73 6.72 -11.75
N GLN A 237 21.10 6.62 -10.58
CA GLN A 237 21.66 5.91 -9.42
C GLN A 237 21.87 4.43 -9.74
N LEU A 238 20.94 3.82 -10.47
CA LEU A 238 21.05 2.42 -10.87
C LEU A 238 22.23 2.18 -11.81
N LYS A 239 22.44 3.06 -12.80
CA LYS A 239 23.61 2.99 -13.69
C LYS A 239 24.90 3.08 -12.89
N GLY A 240 25.03 4.08 -12.01
CA GLY A 240 26.20 4.23 -11.14
C GLY A 240 26.44 3.00 -10.26
N ALA A 241 25.39 2.43 -9.67
CA ALA A 241 25.49 1.23 -8.83
C ALA A 241 25.86 -0.03 -9.64
N LEU A 242 25.43 -0.15 -10.90
CA LEU A 242 25.85 -1.23 -11.80
C LEU A 242 27.33 -1.09 -12.18
N ASP A 243 27.77 0.11 -12.54
CA ASP A 243 29.17 0.40 -12.90
C ASP A 243 30.10 0.13 -11.70
N ALA A 244 29.66 0.47 -10.50
CA ALA A 244 30.37 0.19 -9.25
C ALA A 244 30.24 -1.27 -8.76
N SER A 245 29.51 -2.13 -9.47
CA SER A 245 29.25 -3.53 -9.08
C SER A 245 28.60 -3.70 -7.70
N GLU A 246 27.77 -2.73 -7.28
CA GLU A 246 27.05 -2.75 -6.00
C GLU A 246 25.72 -3.52 -6.08
N ILE A 247 25.21 -3.73 -7.29
CA ILE A 247 24.00 -4.51 -7.52
C ILE A 247 24.31 -6.01 -7.37
N SER A 248 23.47 -6.71 -6.60
CA SER A 248 23.61 -8.14 -6.36
C SER A 248 23.63 -8.95 -7.66
N THR A 249 24.57 -9.88 -7.76
CA THR A 249 24.59 -10.92 -8.81
C THR A 249 23.69 -12.12 -8.47
N GLY A 250 22.97 -12.05 -7.35
CA GLY A 250 22.05 -13.07 -6.89
C GLY A 250 20.65 -12.99 -7.51
N PRO A 251 19.77 -13.92 -7.11
CA PRO A 251 18.40 -13.96 -7.58
C PRO A 251 17.58 -12.81 -7.00
N GLY A 252 16.61 -12.31 -7.77
CA GLY A 252 15.80 -11.17 -7.38
C GLY A 252 14.57 -10.93 -8.25
N VAL A 253 13.78 -9.95 -7.84
CA VAL A 253 12.70 -9.35 -8.64
C VAL A 253 12.94 -7.85 -8.72
N TYR A 254 12.63 -7.24 -9.85
CA TYR A 254 12.78 -5.80 -10.08
C TYR A 254 11.48 -5.21 -10.64
N LEU A 255 11.21 -3.95 -10.30
CA LEU A 255 10.01 -3.23 -10.70
C LEU A 255 10.40 -1.85 -11.23
N PHE A 256 10.01 -1.53 -12.46
CA PHE A 256 10.09 -0.18 -13.03
C PHE A 256 8.79 0.56 -12.76
N ARG A 257 8.87 1.82 -12.31
CA ARG A 257 7.70 2.63 -11.98
C ARG A 257 7.93 4.13 -12.21
N VAL A 258 6.84 4.85 -12.39
CA VAL A 258 6.74 6.32 -12.54
C VAL A 258 5.61 6.83 -11.64
N SER A 259 5.39 8.15 -11.62
CA SER A 259 4.30 8.78 -10.87
C SER A 259 2.92 8.20 -11.18
N ASP A 260 2.65 7.85 -12.43
CA ASP A 260 1.36 7.32 -12.86
C ASP A 260 1.14 5.83 -12.53
N GLY A 261 2.18 5.11 -12.08
CA GLY A 261 2.06 3.69 -11.73
C GLY A 261 3.26 2.82 -12.12
N TYR A 262 3.03 1.50 -12.12
CA TYR A 262 4.05 0.51 -12.45
C TYR A 262 4.15 0.31 -13.96
N LEU A 263 5.38 0.26 -14.47
CA LEU A 263 5.68 0.06 -15.89
C LEU A 263 5.92 -1.42 -16.17
N TYR A 264 6.80 -2.06 -15.40
CA TYR A 264 7.22 -3.44 -15.65
C TYR A 264 7.67 -4.12 -14.36
N VAL A 265 7.42 -5.43 -14.25
CA VAL A 265 7.91 -6.30 -13.18
C VAL A 265 8.61 -7.50 -13.81
N GLY A 266 9.79 -7.87 -13.33
CA GLY A 266 10.53 -9.02 -13.84
C GLY A 266 11.30 -9.77 -12.76
N GLU A 267 11.51 -11.07 -12.95
CA GLU A 267 12.45 -11.88 -12.14
C GLU A 267 13.80 -12.08 -12.83
N ALA A 268 14.84 -12.28 -12.03
CA ALA A 268 16.16 -12.64 -12.52
C ALA A 268 16.85 -13.65 -11.60
N LYS A 269 17.67 -14.53 -12.19
CA LYS A 269 18.67 -15.32 -11.45
C LYS A 269 19.90 -14.48 -11.07
N ASN A 270 20.19 -13.45 -11.88
CA ASN A 270 21.28 -12.50 -11.70
C ASN A 270 20.71 -11.08 -11.97
N LEU A 271 20.45 -10.32 -10.90
CA LEU A 271 19.85 -8.99 -11.02
C LEU A 271 20.74 -8.03 -11.80
N ALA A 272 22.04 -7.98 -11.51
CA ALA A 272 22.97 -7.07 -12.18
C ALA A 272 22.96 -7.26 -13.70
N GLU A 273 23.13 -8.50 -14.18
CA GLU A 273 23.13 -8.82 -15.61
C GLU A 273 21.79 -8.45 -16.28
N ARG A 274 20.67 -8.82 -15.66
CA ARG A 274 19.34 -8.56 -16.23
C ARG A 274 19.00 -7.07 -16.28
N LEU A 275 19.41 -6.30 -15.28
CA LEU A 275 19.21 -4.85 -15.24
C LEU A 275 20.10 -4.15 -16.27
N THR A 276 21.36 -4.58 -16.44
CA THR A 276 22.22 -4.10 -17.52
C THR A 276 21.56 -4.30 -18.88
N THR A 277 21.01 -5.51 -19.15
CA THR A 277 20.26 -5.76 -20.39
C THR A 277 19.12 -4.77 -20.59
N HIS A 278 18.33 -4.48 -19.55
CA HIS A 278 17.24 -3.51 -19.66
C HIS A 278 17.69 -2.09 -19.96
N LEU A 279 18.88 -1.69 -19.51
CA LEU A 279 19.42 -0.34 -19.70
C LEU A 279 20.22 -0.17 -20.99
N THR A 280 20.70 -1.24 -21.62
CA THR A 280 21.49 -1.19 -22.85
C THR A 280 20.72 -1.71 -24.08
N GLU A 281 20.21 -2.94 -24.00
CA GLU A 281 19.61 -3.68 -25.12
C GLU A 281 18.41 -4.48 -24.60
N SER A 282 17.36 -3.79 -24.15
CA SER A 282 16.23 -4.48 -23.56
C SER A 282 15.52 -5.35 -24.61
N ASP A 283 15.33 -6.62 -24.26
CA ASP A 283 14.48 -7.57 -24.98
C ASP A 283 12.98 -7.24 -24.95
N ARG A 284 12.60 -6.11 -24.34
CA ARG A 284 11.23 -5.60 -24.22
C ARG A 284 11.14 -4.25 -24.90
N GLU A 285 10.85 -4.26 -26.20
CA GLU A 285 10.83 -3.07 -27.05
C GLU A 285 10.06 -1.90 -26.43
N SER A 286 8.84 -2.13 -25.91
CA SER A 286 8.02 -1.06 -25.31
C SER A 286 8.62 -0.46 -24.04
N LEU A 287 9.33 -1.26 -23.24
CA LEU A 287 10.05 -0.74 -22.07
C LEU A 287 11.31 0.00 -22.51
N ALA A 288 12.05 -0.54 -23.49
CA ALA A 288 13.24 0.09 -24.05
C ALA A 288 12.93 1.49 -24.60
N GLU A 289 11.85 1.60 -25.40
CA GLU A 289 11.36 2.85 -25.96
C GLU A 289 10.97 3.85 -24.87
N PHE A 290 10.31 3.38 -23.80
CA PHE A 290 9.95 4.25 -22.67
C PHE A 290 11.19 4.75 -21.92
N LEU A 291 12.19 3.89 -21.70
CA LEU A 291 13.43 4.22 -21.00
C LEU A 291 14.38 5.08 -21.82
N SER A 292 14.25 5.11 -23.15
CA SER A 292 15.04 5.99 -24.03
C SER A 292 14.38 7.34 -24.30
N GLY A 293 13.08 7.48 -24.01
CA GLY A 293 12.34 8.73 -24.20
C GLY A 293 12.57 9.78 -23.11
N ASP A 294 11.95 10.94 -23.29
CA ASP A 294 12.07 12.11 -22.41
C ASP A 294 11.59 11.84 -20.97
N ALA A 295 10.69 10.87 -20.78
CA ALA A 295 10.15 10.50 -19.47
C ALA A 295 11.08 9.62 -18.64
N SER A 296 12.23 9.20 -19.18
CA SER A 296 13.19 8.29 -18.53
C SER A 296 13.72 8.82 -17.19
N GLY A 297 13.89 10.14 -17.07
CA GLY A 297 14.36 10.80 -15.85
C GLY A 297 13.41 10.65 -14.65
N ALA A 298 12.11 10.41 -14.90
CA ALA A 298 11.11 10.20 -13.84
C ALA A 298 10.97 8.73 -13.42
N VAL A 299 11.70 7.81 -14.07
CA VAL A 299 11.61 6.38 -13.77
C VAL A 299 12.43 6.05 -12.54
N THR A 300 11.80 5.30 -11.63
CA THR A 300 12.46 4.68 -10.48
C THR A 300 12.40 3.17 -10.60
N VAL A 301 13.40 2.50 -10.04
CA VAL A 301 13.54 1.04 -10.04
C VAL A 301 13.62 0.54 -8.61
N GLU A 302 12.74 -0.40 -8.28
CA GLU A 302 12.68 -1.07 -7.00
C GLU A 302 13.21 -2.50 -7.15
N LEU A 303 14.17 -2.88 -6.31
CA LEU A 303 14.85 -4.17 -6.35
C LEU A 303 14.54 -4.97 -5.10
N HIS A 304 14.01 -6.17 -5.28
CA HIS A 304 13.80 -7.16 -4.23
C HIS A 304 14.92 -8.19 -4.34
N VAL A 305 15.95 -8.03 -3.52
CA VAL A 305 17.12 -8.90 -3.49
C VAL A 305 16.87 -10.04 -2.53
N PHE A 306 17.08 -11.27 -2.97
CA PHE A 306 16.94 -12.45 -2.13
C PHE A 306 18.30 -13.04 -1.74
N PRO A 307 18.46 -13.52 -0.50
CA PRO A 307 19.60 -14.36 -0.12
C PRO A 307 19.71 -15.58 -1.04
N ARG A 308 20.94 -16.00 -1.36
CA ARG A 308 21.20 -17.13 -2.28
C ARG A 308 20.65 -18.46 -1.76
N ASP A 309 20.58 -18.60 -0.45
CA ASP A 309 20.07 -19.75 0.29
C ASP A 309 18.54 -19.69 0.53
N SER A 310 17.90 -18.56 0.22
CA SER A 310 16.45 -18.43 0.37
C SER A 310 15.67 -19.33 -0.61
N PRO A 311 14.40 -19.68 -0.30
CA PRO A 311 13.53 -20.39 -1.24
C PRO A 311 13.36 -19.69 -2.60
N ALA A 312 13.50 -18.36 -2.64
CA ALA A 312 13.45 -17.55 -3.86
C ALA A 312 14.65 -17.80 -4.79
N SER A 313 15.67 -18.56 -4.39
CA SER A 313 16.65 -19.10 -5.34
C SER A 313 16.03 -20.02 -6.40
N LYS A 314 14.91 -20.67 -6.07
CA LYS A 314 14.16 -21.54 -6.99
C LYS A 314 13.33 -20.70 -7.96
N VAL A 315 13.49 -20.97 -9.26
CA VAL A 315 12.79 -20.25 -10.35
C VAL A 315 11.27 -20.28 -10.16
N THR A 316 10.70 -21.43 -9.76
CA THR A 316 9.26 -21.57 -9.55
C THR A 316 8.72 -20.64 -8.46
N VAL A 317 9.47 -20.48 -7.37
CA VAL A 317 9.10 -19.62 -6.24
C VAL A 317 9.18 -18.15 -6.65
N ARG A 318 10.27 -17.74 -7.34
CA ARG A 318 10.39 -16.38 -7.88
C ARG A 318 9.32 -16.03 -8.88
N ARG A 319 9.00 -16.92 -9.81
CA ARG A 319 7.94 -16.70 -10.80
C ARG A 319 6.56 -16.59 -10.16
N ALA A 320 6.29 -17.36 -9.11
CA ALA A 320 5.06 -17.20 -8.34
C ALA A 320 5.01 -15.83 -7.66
N TYR A 321 6.13 -15.37 -7.11
CA TYR A 321 6.23 -14.04 -6.50
C TYR A 321 6.08 -12.90 -7.52
N GLU A 322 6.77 -12.99 -8.65
CA GLU A 322 6.64 -12.08 -9.80
C GLU A 322 5.19 -12.02 -10.30
N SER A 323 4.54 -13.17 -10.49
CA SER A 323 3.15 -13.25 -10.95
C SER A 323 2.17 -12.56 -9.98
N GLU A 324 2.40 -12.71 -8.67
CA GLU A 324 1.62 -12.04 -7.65
C GLU A 324 1.81 -10.52 -7.67
N LEU A 325 3.04 -10.04 -7.88
CA LEU A 325 3.33 -8.61 -8.04
C LEU A 325 2.73 -8.06 -9.33
N ILE A 326 2.80 -8.77 -10.46
CA ILE A 326 2.13 -8.37 -11.70
C ILE A 326 0.63 -8.23 -11.46
N ARG A 327 0.02 -9.19 -10.75
CA ARG A 327 -1.41 -9.15 -10.42
C ARG A 327 -1.76 -7.99 -9.51
N SER A 328 -0.98 -7.71 -8.47
CA SER A 328 -1.30 -6.69 -7.46
C SER A 328 -0.96 -5.28 -7.93
N ARG A 329 0.10 -5.11 -8.72
CA ARG A 329 0.64 -3.81 -9.16
C ARG A 329 0.17 -3.41 -10.56
N ASN A 330 -0.39 -4.35 -11.32
CA ASN A 330 -0.92 -4.13 -12.67
C ASN A 330 -0.01 -3.31 -13.61
N PRO A 331 1.26 -3.74 -13.80
CA PRO A 331 2.24 -3.00 -14.61
C PRO A 331 1.84 -2.92 -16.08
N ARG A 332 2.12 -1.77 -16.71
CA ARG A 332 1.68 -1.44 -18.09
C ARG A 332 2.24 -2.37 -19.16
N PHE A 333 3.50 -2.79 -19.04
CA PHE A 333 4.23 -3.50 -20.10
C PHE A 333 4.39 -5.01 -19.86
N ASN A 334 3.84 -5.55 -18.77
CA ASN A 334 3.76 -7.00 -18.62
C ASN A 334 2.59 -7.55 -19.42
N VAL A 335 2.87 -8.58 -20.24
CA VAL A 335 1.81 -9.39 -20.82
C VAL A 335 1.15 -10.16 -19.68
N ARG A 336 -0.16 -9.98 -19.49
CA ARG A 336 -0.89 -10.76 -18.48
C ARG A 336 -0.88 -12.23 -18.91
N PRO A 337 -0.48 -13.16 -18.03
CA PRO A 337 -0.50 -14.59 -18.33
C PRO A 337 -1.92 -15.11 -18.54
#